data_AF-A0A2J8VC06-F1
#
_entry.id   AF-A0A2J8VC06-F1
#
_cell.length_a   1.000
_cell.length_b   1.000
_cell.length_c   1.000
_cell.angle_alpha   90.00
_cell.angle_beta   90.00
_cell.angle_gamma   90.00
#
_symmetry.space_group_name_H-M   'P 1'
#
loop_
_entity.id
_entity.type
_entity.pdbx_description
1 polymer ?
#
loop_
_entity_poly.entity_id
_entity_poly.type
_entity_poly.pdbx_seq_one_letter_code
_entity_poly.pdbx_strand_id
1 'polypeptide(L)'
;MKCFVTLSLSLMIDRIFFGQWTLVQFNFLKFNVLQNLGTFYGSHPWHWYFSQGFPVILGTHLPFFIHGCYLAPKRYRILLVTVLWTLLVYSMLSHKEFRFIYPVLPFCMVFCGYSLTHLKTWKKPALSFLFLSNLFLALYTGLVHQRGTLDVMSHIQKVCYNNPSESSASIFIMMPCHSTPYYSHVHCPLPMRFLQCPPDLTGKSHYLDEADVFYLNPLNWLHREFHDDASLPTHLITFSILEEEISAFLISSNYNRTAVFFHTHLPEGRIGSHVYVYERKLKGKFNTKMKF
;
A
#
# COMPACT_ATOMS: atom_id res chain seq x y z
N MET A 1 -17.84 34.24 -10.12
CA MET A 1 -19.13 33.50 -10.21
C MET A 1 -18.95 31.98 -10.35
N LYS A 2 -18.14 31.48 -11.28
CA LYS A 2 -17.96 30.02 -11.48
C LYS A 2 -17.47 29.27 -10.24
N CYS A 3 -16.44 29.76 -9.54
CA CYS A 3 -15.90 29.10 -8.34
C CYS A 3 -16.92 28.97 -7.19
N PHE A 4 -17.76 29.98 -6.98
CA PHE A 4 -18.81 29.92 -5.95
C PHE A 4 -19.84 28.84 -6.26
N VAL A 5 -20.28 28.74 -7.53
CA VAL A 5 -21.19 27.68 -7.95
C VAL A 5 -20.56 26.31 -7.73
N THR A 6 -19.28 26.13 -8.07
CA THR A 6 -18.56 24.87 -7.87
C THR A 6 -18.42 24.51 -6.38
N LEU A 7 -18.09 25.48 -5.54
CA LEU A 7 -17.96 25.28 -4.09
C LEU A 7 -19.32 24.96 -3.46
N SER A 8 -20.39 25.66 -3.83
CA SER A 8 -21.73 25.37 -3.34
C SER A 8 -22.20 23.98 -3.76
N LEU A 9 -21.96 23.58 -5.02
CA LEU A 9 -22.29 22.23 -5.48
C LEU A 9 -21.48 21.16 -4.74
N SER A 10 -20.17 21.38 -4.53
CA SER A 10 -19.33 20.48 -3.73
C SER A 10 -19.87 20.34 -2.32
N LEU A 11 -20.20 21.45 -1.64
CA LEU A 11 -20.73 21.45 -0.28
C LEU A 11 -22.05 20.67 -0.18
N MET A 12 -22.93 20.79 -1.17
CA MET A 12 -24.19 20.04 -1.22
C MET A 12 -23.94 18.54 -1.40
N ILE A 13 -23.05 18.16 -2.32
CA ILE A 13 -22.64 16.76 -2.53
C ILE A 13 -22.05 16.19 -1.23
N ASP A 14 -21.10 16.90 -0.63
CA ASP A 14 -20.45 16.50 0.61
C ASP A 14 -21.48 16.33 1.74
N ARG A 15 -22.48 17.21 1.84
CA ARG A 15 -23.57 17.09 2.81
C ARG A 15 -24.43 15.84 2.61
N ILE A 16 -24.68 15.43 1.37
CA ILE A 16 -25.48 14.25 1.03
C ILE A 16 -24.72 12.98 1.44
N PHE A 17 -23.44 12.86 1.09
CA PHE A 17 -22.66 11.64 1.35
C PHE A 17 -22.19 11.52 2.81
N PHE A 18 -21.75 12.63 3.44
CA PHE A 18 -21.22 12.59 4.81
C PHE A 18 -22.29 12.75 5.89
N GLY A 19 -23.53 13.09 5.54
CA GLY A 19 -24.61 13.30 6.52
C GLY A 19 -24.47 14.57 7.37
N GLN A 20 -23.42 15.36 7.16
CA GLN A 20 -23.11 16.61 7.88
C GLN A 20 -22.50 17.64 6.93
N TRP A 21 -22.58 18.92 7.26
CA TRP A 21 -21.99 19.98 6.44
C TRP A 21 -20.47 19.90 6.50
N THR A 22 -19.89 19.31 5.46
CA THR A 22 -18.45 19.09 5.34
C THR A 22 -17.93 19.86 4.16
N LEU A 23 -16.87 20.64 4.36
CA LEU A 23 -16.13 21.25 3.25
C LEU A 23 -14.82 20.49 3.08
N VAL A 24 -14.80 19.52 2.16
CA VAL A 24 -13.67 18.58 2.00
C VAL A 24 -12.37 19.31 1.68
N GLN A 25 -12.41 20.39 0.90
CA GLN A 25 -11.25 21.20 0.55
C GLN A 25 -10.62 21.86 1.78
N PHE A 26 -11.45 22.36 2.70
CA PHE A 26 -10.97 22.93 3.96
C PHE A 26 -10.42 21.87 4.90
N ASN A 27 -11.08 20.71 5.00
CA ASN A 27 -10.57 19.60 5.80
C ASN A 27 -9.22 19.08 5.27
N PHE A 28 -9.06 19.01 3.95
CA PHE A 28 -7.78 18.67 3.34
C PHE A 28 -6.69 19.67 3.72
N LEU A 29 -6.97 20.98 3.61
CA LEU A 29 -6.05 22.05 4.01
C LEU A 29 -5.70 21.94 5.51
N LYS A 30 -6.72 21.76 6.36
CA LYS A 30 -6.55 21.63 7.80
C LYS A 30 -5.67 20.44 8.15
N PHE A 31 -5.97 19.26 7.61
CA PHE A 31 -5.27 18.03 7.95
C PHE A 31 -3.83 17.99 7.38
N ASN A 32 -3.66 18.30 6.10
CA ASN A 32 -2.39 18.12 5.40
C ASN A 32 -1.46 19.32 5.52
N VAL A 33 -2.00 20.55 5.60
CA VAL A 33 -1.19 21.78 5.59
C VAL A 33 -1.09 22.38 6.99
N LEU A 34 -2.21 22.57 7.69
CA LEU A 34 -2.20 23.24 9.00
C LEU A 34 -1.74 22.30 10.13
N GLN A 35 -2.23 21.06 10.15
CA GLN A 35 -1.90 20.08 11.19
C GLN A 35 -0.71 19.20 10.80
N ASN A 36 -0.33 19.17 9.51
CA ASN A 36 0.80 18.41 8.96
C ASN A 36 0.81 16.92 9.37
N LEU A 37 -0.37 16.34 9.64
CA LEU A 37 -0.48 14.95 10.13
C LEU A 37 -0.05 13.92 9.08
N GLY A 38 0.03 14.33 7.81
CA GLY A 38 0.58 13.50 6.73
C GLY A 38 2.01 13.04 6.98
N THR A 39 2.82 13.75 7.79
CA THR A 39 4.19 13.32 8.11
C THR A 39 4.23 11.99 8.86
N PHE A 40 3.14 11.61 9.52
CA PHE A 40 3.00 10.29 10.16
C PHE A 40 3.20 9.15 9.15
N TYR A 41 2.77 9.34 7.90
CA TYR A 41 2.93 8.37 6.82
C TYR A 41 4.26 8.53 6.07
N GLY A 42 5.24 9.20 6.68
CA GLY A 42 6.55 9.50 6.11
C GLY A 42 6.64 10.89 5.48
N SER A 43 7.88 11.37 5.34
CA SER A 43 8.18 12.67 4.74
C SER A 43 9.28 12.55 3.71
N HIS A 44 9.24 13.41 2.69
CA HIS A 44 10.25 13.45 1.65
C HIS A 44 10.79 14.87 1.46
N PRO A 45 12.06 15.04 1.03
CA PRO A 45 12.63 16.34 0.71
C PRO A 45 11.78 17.13 -0.29
N TRP A 46 11.88 18.46 -0.27
CA TRP A 46 11.10 19.34 -1.16
C TRP A 46 11.29 18.99 -2.65
N HIS A 47 12.50 18.58 -3.05
CA HIS A 47 12.84 18.25 -4.43
C HIS A 47 12.34 16.87 -4.88
N TRP A 48 11.77 16.05 -3.98
CA TRP A 48 11.43 14.65 -4.25
C TRP A 48 10.53 14.48 -5.48
N TYR A 49 9.55 15.36 -5.68
CA TYR A 49 8.71 15.31 -6.88
C TYR A 49 9.51 15.56 -8.16
N PHE A 50 10.54 16.41 -8.14
CA PHE A 50 11.38 16.65 -9.32
C PHE A 50 12.40 15.54 -9.54
N SER A 51 13.01 15.03 -8.47
CA SER A 51 14.09 14.03 -8.56
C SER A 51 13.61 12.59 -8.69
N GLN A 52 12.44 12.25 -8.13
CA GLN A 52 11.95 10.87 -8.04
C GLN A 52 10.47 10.76 -8.48
N GLY A 53 9.58 11.53 -7.86
CA GLY A 53 8.13 11.43 -8.06
C GLY A 53 7.71 11.53 -9.53
N PHE A 54 8.07 12.63 -10.19
CA PHE A 54 7.73 12.92 -11.58
C PHE A 54 8.46 11.99 -12.57
N PRO A 55 9.78 11.73 -12.43
CA PRO A 55 10.46 10.72 -13.23
C PRO A 55 9.82 9.33 -13.17
N VAL A 56 9.42 8.85 -11.98
CA VAL A 56 8.79 7.53 -11.82
C VAL A 56 7.42 7.47 -12.51
N ILE A 57 6.60 8.52 -12.36
CA ILE A 57 5.26 8.55 -12.97
C ILE A 57 5.34 8.59 -14.51
N LEU A 58 6.30 9.32 -15.07
CA LEU A 58 6.51 9.31 -16.52
C LEU A 58 7.22 8.04 -16.99
N GLY A 59 8.06 7.45 -16.15
CA GLY A 59 8.84 6.26 -16.47
C GLY A 59 9.61 6.45 -17.78
N THR A 60 9.44 5.50 -18.71
CA THR A 60 10.09 5.53 -20.02
C THR A 60 9.61 6.66 -20.94
N HIS A 61 8.53 7.36 -20.61
CA HIS A 61 8.04 8.53 -21.35
C HIS A 61 8.80 9.82 -21.02
N LEU A 62 9.57 9.86 -19.93
CA LEU A 62 10.29 11.07 -19.49
C LEU A 62 11.14 11.75 -20.58
N PRO A 63 12.02 11.04 -21.32
CA PRO A 63 12.80 11.68 -22.37
C PRO A 63 11.93 12.21 -23.52
N PHE A 64 10.80 11.57 -23.82
CA PHE A 64 9.85 12.04 -24.82
C PHE A 64 9.11 13.29 -24.35
N PHE A 65 8.75 13.36 -23.06
CA PHE A 65 8.17 14.55 -22.45
C PHE A 65 9.14 15.74 -22.56
N ILE A 66 10.41 15.56 -22.17
CA ILE A 66 11.43 16.61 -22.22
C ILE A 66 11.62 17.10 -23.65
N HIS A 67 11.83 16.19 -24.61
CA HIS A 67 11.96 16.53 -26.03
C HIS A 67 10.71 17.25 -26.56
N GLY A 68 9.52 16.78 -26.16
CA GLY A 68 8.23 17.37 -26.54
C GLY A 68 8.01 18.79 -26.01
N CYS A 69 8.55 19.12 -24.84
CA CYS A 69 8.47 20.47 -24.27
C CYS A 69 9.16 21.52 -25.15
N TYR A 70 10.24 21.15 -25.84
CA TYR A 70 10.95 22.05 -26.76
C TYR A 70 10.23 22.20 -28.11
N LEU A 71 9.50 21.17 -28.55
CA LEU A 71 8.85 21.13 -29.86
C LEU A 71 7.42 21.68 -29.86
N ALA A 72 6.71 21.54 -28.73
CA ALA A 72 5.29 21.88 -28.67
C ALA A 72 5.04 23.39 -28.95
N PRO A 73 3.99 23.72 -29.72
CA PRO A 73 3.63 25.11 -29.99
C PRO A 73 3.37 25.91 -28.71
N LYS A 74 3.69 27.22 -28.74
CA LYS A 74 3.55 28.12 -27.59
C LYS A 74 2.17 28.08 -26.92
N ARG A 75 1.09 27.79 -27.67
CA ARG A 75 -0.28 27.66 -27.13
C ARG A 75 -0.40 26.60 -26.02
N TYR A 76 0.41 25.54 -26.05
CA TYR A 76 0.38 24.46 -25.07
C TYR A 76 1.25 24.74 -23.84
N ARG A 77 1.96 25.86 -23.79
CA ARG A 77 2.74 26.24 -22.61
C ARG A 77 1.88 26.37 -21.36
N ILE A 78 0.59 26.70 -21.50
CA ILE A 78 -0.34 26.71 -20.37
C ILE A 78 -0.40 25.34 -19.66
N LEU A 79 -0.35 24.23 -20.41
CA LEU A 79 -0.33 22.88 -19.84
C LEU A 79 0.98 22.62 -19.09
N LEU A 80 2.12 23.03 -19.66
CA LEU A 80 3.42 22.90 -18.99
C LEU A 80 3.46 23.73 -17.70
N VAL A 81 2.92 24.94 -17.73
CA VAL A 81 2.79 25.79 -16.53
C VAL A 81 1.91 25.09 -15.49
N THR A 82 0.80 24.47 -15.88
CA THR A 82 -0.03 23.70 -14.94
C THR A 82 0.72 22.51 -14.33
N VAL A 83 1.50 21.77 -15.12
CA VAL A 83 2.36 20.68 -14.62
C VAL A 83 3.36 21.21 -13.60
N LEU A 84 4.14 22.24 -13.96
CA LEU A 84 5.17 22.81 -13.10
C LEU A 84 4.59 23.43 -11.84
N TRP A 85 3.48 24.15 -11.95
CA TRP A 85 2.76 24.72 -10.82
C TRP A 85 2.33 23.63 -9.83
N THR A 86 1.73 22.56 -10.34
CA THR A 86 1.28 21.43 -9.52
C THR A 86 2.45 20.79 -8.78
N LEU A 87 3.57 20.52 -9.48
CA LEU A 87 4.77 19.96 -8.85
C LEU A 87 5.33 20.89 -7.78
N LEU A 88 5.42 22.19 -8.04
CA LEU A 88 5.94 23.18 -7.09
C LEU A 88 5.07 23.28 -5.83
N VAL A 89 3.75 23.40 -5.98
CA VAL A 89 2.82 23.53 -4.84
C VAL A 89 2.86 22.27 -3.98
N TYR A 90 2.77 21.09 -4.58
CA TYR A 90 2.82 19.84 -3.81
C TYR A 90 4.22 19.57 -3.23
N SER A 91 5.30 20.08 -3.85
CA SER A 91 6.65 20.00 -3.30
C SER A 91 6.83 20.71 -1.96
N MET A 92 5.98 21.70 -1.66
CA MET A 92 5.99 22.41 -0.37
C MET A 92 5.39 21.58 0.77
N LEU A 93 4.65 20.52 0.47
CA LEU A 93 4.09 19.63 1.50
C LEU A 93 5.16 18.65 1.99
N SER A 94 5.22 18.39 3.29
CA SER A 94 6.21 17.46 3.85
C SER A 94 5.97 16.02 3.40
N HIS A 95 4.73 15.57 3.49
CA HIS A 95 4.27 14.28 2.98
C HIS A 95 4.02 14.34 1.48
N LYS A 96 4.48 13.32 0.76
CA LYS A 96 4.41 13.26 -0.71
C LYS A 96 4.06 11.85 -1.14
N GLU A 97 3.15 11.76 -2.10
CA GLU A 97 2.75 10.51 -2.73
C GLU A 97 2.63 10.70 -4.24
N PHE A 98 2.81 9.62 -5.01
CA PHE A 98 2.67 9.65 -6.46
C PHE A 98 1.25 10.05 -6.90
N ARG A 99 0.22 9.62 -6.16
CA ARG A 99 -1.19 9.89 -6.51
C ARG A 99 -1.56 11.37 -6.53
N PHE A 100 -0.88 12.22 -5.76
CA PHE A 100 -1.18 13.66 -5.72
C PHE A 100 -0.82 14.39 -7.02
N ILE A 101 0.24 13.96 -7.71
CA ILE A 101 0.67 14.56 -8.97
C ILE A 101 0.18 13.78 -10.20
N TYR A 102 -0.44 12.60 -10.00
CA TYR A 102 -0.98 11.78 -11.09
C TYR A 102 -1.94 12.52 -12.05
N PRO A 103 -2.78 13.48 -11.60
CA PRO A 103 -3.65 14.25 -12.50
C PRO A 103 -2.92 15.07 -13.58
N VAL A 104 -1.61 15.32 -13.45
CA VAL A 104 -0.82 16.04 -14.48
C VAL A 104 -0.37 15.14 -15.63
N LEU A 105 -0.51 13.82 -15.48
CA LEU A 105 -0.04 12.84 -16.46
C LEU A 105 -0.63 13.06 -17.87
N PRO A 106 -1.95 13.30 -18.04
CA PRO A 106 -2.52 13.56 -19.37
C PRO A 106 -1.91 14.78 -20.06
N PHE A 107 -1.57 15.83 -19.31
CA PHE A 107 -0.91 17.02 -19.86
C PHE A 107 0.50 16.69 -20.35
N CYS A 108 1.23 15.85 -19.61
CA CYS A 108 2.55 15.38 -20.03
C CYS A 108 2.47 14.54 -21.31
N MET A 109 1.44 13.71 -21.45
CA MET A 109 1.24 12.88 -22.64
C MET A 109 1.02 13.69 -23.93
N VAL A 110 0.47 14.91 -23.83
CA VAL A 110 0.40 15.83 -24.99
C VAL A 110 1.80 16.15 -25.52
N PHE A 111 2.76 16.45 -24.64
CA PHE A 111 4.14 16.73 -25.04
C PHE A 111 4.84 15.47 -25.58
N CYS A 112 4.62 14.31 -24.96
CA CYS A 112 5.12 13.03 -25.47
C CYS A 112 4.62 12.76 -26.91
N GLY A 113 3.35 13.07 -27.18
CA GLY A 113 2.77 12.98 -28.53
C GLY A 113 3.49 13.87 -29.54
N TYR A 114 3.75 15.13 -29.18
CA TYR A 114 4.54 16.03 -30.03
C TYR A 114 5.92 15.46 -30.35
N SER A 115 6.64 14.97 -29.33
CA SER A 115 7.95 14.32 -29.51
C SER A 115 7.88 13.15 -30.49
N LEU A 116 6.93 12.23 -30.32
CA LEU A 116 6.76 11.05 -31.17
C LEU A 116 6.39 11.38 -32.62
N THR A 117 5.62 12.45 -32.85
CA THR A 117 5.28 12.86 -34.22
C THR A 117 6.48 13.40 -35.00
N HIS A 118 7.44 14.01 -34.31
CA HIS A 118 8.67 14.55 -34.91
C HIS A 118 9.76 13.48 -35.14
N LEU A 119 9.71 12.34 -34.45
CA LEU A 119 10.65 11.23 -34.61
C LEU A 119 10.38 10.44 -35.90
N LYS A 120 10.62 11.01 -37.09
CA LYS A 120 10.31 10.41 -38.41
C LYS A 120 10.56 8.89 -38.50
N THR A 121 11.82 8.47 -38.73
CA THR A 121 12.21 7.06 -38.88
C THR A 121 12.16 6.30 -37.55
N TRP A 122 12.36 7.01 -36.44
CA TRP A 122 12.43 6.44 -35.09
C TRP A 122 11.07 6.26 -34.40
N LYS A 123 9.96 6.68 -35.01
CA LYS A 123 8.62 6.62 -34.40
C LYS A 123 8.20 5.19 -34.06
N LYS A 124 8.32 4.27 -35.01
CA LYS A 124 7.94 2.86 -34.82
C LYS A 124 8.77 2.17 -33.72
N PRO A 125 10.12 2.24 -33.74
CA PRO A 125 10.90 1.65 -32.66
C PRO A 125 10.66 2.33 -31.31
N ALA A 126 10.48 3.66 -31.27
CA ALA A 126 10.13 4.37 -30.03
C ALA A 126 8.78 3.91 -29.44
N LEU A 127 7.74 3.78 -30.28
CA LEU A 127 6.43 3.28 -29.84
C LEU A 127 6.52 1.83 -29.36
N SER A 128 7.26 0.98 -30.07
CA SER A 128 7.50 -0.41 -29.67
C SER A 128 8.21 -0.48 -28.31
N PHE A 129 9.25 0.33 -28.11
CA PHE A 129 9.97 0.43 -26.84
C PHE A 129 9.07 0.91 -25.70
N LEU A 130 8.28 1.97 -25.91
CA LEU A 130 7.34 2.46 -24.91
C LEU A 130 6.30 1.40 -24.56
N PHE A 131 5.71 0.73 -25.56
CA PHE A 131 4.73 -0.32 -25.34
C PHE A 131 5.33 -1.51 -24.56
N LEU A 132 6.46 -2.07 -25.03
CA LEU A 132 7.09 -3.23 -24.40
C LEU A 132 7.57 -2.92 -22.99
N SER A 133 8.22 -1.77 -22.77
CA SER A 133 8.69 -1.39 -21.43
C SER A 133 7.55 -1.25 -20.43
N ASN A 134 6.43 -0.63 -20.82
CA ASN A 134 5.27 -0.49 -19.95
C ASN A 134 4.53 -1.83 -19.77
N LEU A 135 4.45 -2.66 -20.82
CA LEU A 135 3.81 -3.98 -20.76
C LEU A 135 4.54 -4.91 -19.80
N PHE A 136 5.86 -5.03 -19.92
CA PHE A 136 6.64 -5.88 -19.02
C PHE A 136 6.57 -5.40 -17.58
N LEU A 137 6.66 -4.09 -17.36
CA LEU A 137 6.51 -3.52 -16.02
C LEU A 137 5.12 -3.82 -15.45
N ALA A 138 4.05 -3.59 -16.22
CA ALA A 138 2.67 -3.84 -15.78
C ALA A 138 2.41 -5.32 -15.47
N LEU A 139 2.92 -6.24 -16.29
CA LEU A 139 2.81 -7.68 -16.05
C LEU A 139 3.56 -8.08 -14.78
N TYR A 140 4.78 -7.58 -14.58
CA TYR A 140 5.55 -7.89 -13.39
C TYR A 140 4.89 -7.33 -12.12
N THR A 141 4.53 -6.04 -12.12
CA THR A 141 3.94 -5.40 -10.94
C THR A 141 2.51 -5.85 -10.67
N GLY A 142 1.78 -6.28 -11.69
CA GLY A 142 0.40 -6.74 -11.57
C GLY A 142 0.25 -8.22 -11.24
N LEU A 143 1.22 -9.07 -11.59
CA LEU A 143 1.11 -10.54 -11.46
C LEU A 143 2.14 -11.17 -10.54
N VAL A 144 3.25 -10.49 -10.24
CA VAL A 144 4.40 -11.10 -9.53
C VAL A 144 4.78 -10.30 -8.29
N HIS A 145 5.06 -9.01 -8.44
CA HIS A 145 5.49 -8.17 -7.33
C HIS A 145 4.37 -8.00 -6.28
N GLN A 146 4.74 -8.16 -5.01
CA GLN A 146 3.86 -8.08 -3.84
C GLN A 146 2.64 -9.02 -3.86
N ARG A 147 2.63 -10.06 -4.71
CA ARG A 147 1.49 -10.98 -4.87
C ARG A 147 1.13 -11.76 -3.60
N GLY A 148 2.12 -12.07 -2.76
CA GLY A 148 1.94 -12.95 -1.60
C GLY A 148 0.85 -12.52 -0.60
N THR A 149 0.54 -11.22 -0.52
CA THR A 149 -0.52 -10.69 0.35
C THR A 149 -1.93 -11.01 -0.16
N LEU A 150 -2.09 -11.23 -1.48
CA LEU A 150 -3.33 -11.70 -2.09
C LEU A 150 -3.45 -13.23 -2.02
N ASP A 151 -2.36 -13.93 -2.33
CA ASP A 151 -2.33 -15.40 -2.31
C ASP A 151 -2.61 -15.95 -0.90
N VAL A 152 -2.05 -15.31 0.14
CA VAL A 152 -2.29 -15.72 1.53
C VAL A 152 -3.75 -15.52 1.93
N MET A 153 -4.41 -14.43 1.53
CA MET A 153 -5.83 -14.22 1.83
C MET A 153 -6.72 -15.24 1.10
N SER A 154 -6.36 -15.61 -0.13
CA SER A 154 -7.02 -16.69 -0.87
C SER A 154 -6.87 -18.05 -0.17
N HIS A 155 -5.73 -18.28 0.48
CA HIS A 155 -5.52 -19.47 1.32
C HIS A 155 -6.35 -19.43 2.59
N ILE A 156 -6.36 -18.29 3.29
CA ILE A 156 -7.17 -18.07 4.50
C ILE A 156 -8.67 -18.24 4.24
N GLN A 157 -9.16 -17.78 3.10
CA GLN A 157 -10.57 -17.96 2.73
C GLN A 157 -10.99 -19.44 2.73
N LYS A 158 -10.08 -20.36 2.39
CA LYS A 158 -10.35 -21.81 2.39
C LYS A 158 -10.48 -22.39 3.81
N VAL A 159 -9.88 -21.75 4.81
CA VAL A 159 -10.02 -22.16 6.23
C VAL A 159 -11.49 -22.12 6.64
N CYS A 160 -12.26 -21.14 6.16
CA CYS A 160 -13.69 -21.03 6.43
C CYS A 160 -14.51 -22.18 5.84
N TYR A 161 -14.17 -22.66 4.65
CA TYR A 161 -14.97 -23.67 3.95
C TYR A 161 -14.65 -25.09 4.41
N ASN A 162 -13.41 -25.35 4.82
CA ASN A 162 -12.96 -26.70 5.16
C ASN A 162 -13.33 -27.11 6.60
N ASN A 163 -13.61 -26.14 7.48
CA ASN A 163 -13.88 -26.39 8.90
C ASN A 163 -15.21 -25.76 9.37
N PRO A 164 -16.38 -26.12 8.79
CA PRO A 164 -17.66 -25.57 9.20
C PRO A 164 -18.07 -25.95 10.64
N SER A 165 -17.42 -26.97 11.23
CA SER A 165 -17.68 -27.45 12.61
C SER A 165 -16.64 -27.00 13.65
N GLU A 166 -15.54 -26.35 13.26
CA GLU A 166 -14.56 -25.73 14.16
C GLU A 166 -14.69 -24.21 14.10
N SER A 167 -15.74 -23.68 14.72
CA SER A 167 -16.05 -22.25 14.88
C SER A 167 -15.06 -21.47 15.76
N SER A 168 -13.80 -21.92 15.87
CA SER A 168 -12.77 -21.34 16.74
C SER A 168 -11.45 -21.05 16.02
N ALA A 169 -11.44 -20.99 14.69
CA ALA A 169 -10.29 -20.46 13.95
C ALA A 169 -10.15 -18.95 14.17
N SER A 170 -8.96 -18.50 14.52
CA SER A 170 -8.62 -17.09 14.73
C SER A 170 -7.26 -16.79 14.11
N ILE A 171 -7.16 -15.66 13.42
CA ILE A 171 -5.97 -15.30 12.63
C ILE A 171 -5.36 -14.04 13.19
N PHE A 172 -4.07 -14.07 13.43
CA PHE A 172 -3.28 -12.88 13.72
C PHE A 172 -2.26 -12.62 12.62
N ILE A 173 -2.32 -11.41 12.04
CA ILE A 173 -1.47 -10.96 10.94
C ILE A 173 -0.40 -10.04 11.50
N MET A 174 0.81 -10.59 11.70
CA MET A 174 2.02 -9.91 12.18
C MET A 174 2.80 -9.33 10.99
N MET A 175 2.13 -8.47 10.24
CA MET A 175 2.70 -7.77 9.09
C MET A 175 2.50 -6.26 9.31
N PRO A 176 3.23 -5.39 8.60
CA PRO A 176 2.94 -3.96 8.62
C PRO A 176 1.46 -3.70 8.34
N CYS A 177 0.91 -2.65 8.94
CA CYS A 177 -0.51 -2.32 8.76
C CYS A 177 -0.92 -2.29 7.29
N HIS A 178 -2.16 -2.69 7.01
CA HIS A 178 -2.74 -2.64 5.67
C HIS A 178 -1.95 -3.42 4.59
N SER A 179 -1.07 -4.35 4.99
CA SER A 179 -0.35 -5.22 4.05
C SER A 179 -1.27 -6.18 3.29
N THR A 180 -2.38 -6.60 3.90
CA THR A 180 -3.31 -7.56 3.31
C THR A 180 -4.69 -6.94 3.07
N PRO A 181 -5.42 -7.38 2.03
CA PRO A 181 -6.74 -6.83 1.70
C PRO A 181 -7.87 -7.31 2.63
N TYR A 182 -7.57 -8.18 3.60
CA TYR A 182 -8.46 -8.54 4.70
C TYR A 182 -9.85 -9.06 4.24
N TYR A 183 -10.94 -8.62 4.88
CA TYR A 183 -12.31 -9.04 4.54
C TYR A 183 -12.79 -8.66 3.14
N SER A 184 -12.04 -7.83 2.39
CA SER A 184 -12.36 -7.63 0.96
C SER A 184 -12.06 -8.88 0.12
N HIS A 185 -11.27 -9.83 0.63
CA HIS A 185 -10.97 -11.11 0.00
C HIS A 185 -11.50 -12.31 0.82
N VAL A 186 -11.61 -12.16 2.14
CA VAL A 186 -12.13 -13.20 3.03
C VAL A 186 -13.61 -12.95 3.33
N HIS A 187 -14.51 -13.60 2.59
CA HIS A 187 -15.96 -13.38 2.68
C HIS A 187 -16.67 -14.33 3.66
N CYS A 188 -16.14 -14.46 4.87
CA CYS A 188 -16.69 -15.29 5.93
C CYS A 188 -16.44 -14.63 7.30
N PRO A 189 -17.26 -14.94 8.33
CA PRO A 189 -17.14 -14.38 9.67
C PRO A 189 -15.99 -15.03 10.45
N LEU A 190 -14.77 -14.93 9.92
CA LEU A 190 -13.55 -15.47 10.52
C LEU A 190 -12.88 -14.40 11.38
N PRO A 191 -12.73 -14.60 12.70
CA PRO A 191 -12.01 -13.65 13.55
C PRO A 191 -10.57 -13.45 13.06
N MET A 192 -10.31 -12.27 12.52
CA MET A 192 -8.96 -11.85 12.13
C MET A 192 -8.59 -10.60 12.95
N ARG A 193 -7.28 -10.43 13.21
CA ARG A 193 -6.67 -9.22 13.76
C ARG A 193 -5.33 -8.97 13.06
N PHE A 194 -4.98 -7.71 12.87
CA PHE A 194 -3.67 -7.27 12.40
C PHE A 194 -3.16 -6.15 13.32
N LEU A 195 -1.86 -5.86 13.28
CA LEU A 195 -1.24 -4.78 14.04
C LEU A 195 -1.80 -3.41 13.62
N GLN A 196 -2.29 -2.62 14.58
CA GLN A 196 -2.88 -1.32 14.31
C GLN A 196 -1.83 -0.20 14.28
N CYS A 197 -2.06 0.79 13.41
CA CYS A 197 -1.29 2.04 13.38
C CYS A 197 -2.22 3.25 13.21
N PRO A 198 -3.03 3.56 14.23
CA PRO A 198 -3.85 4.76 14.18
C PRO A 198 -2.94 6.00 14.24
N PRO A 199 -3.21 7.03 13.41
CA PRO A 199 -2.43 8.26 13.44
C PRO A 199 -2.64 8.97 14.78
N ASP A 200 -1.59 9.66 15.26
CA ASP A 200 -1.72 10.44 16.49
C ASP A 200 -2.56 11.70 16.27
N LEU A 201 -3.76 11.71 16.85
CA LEU A 201 -4.64 12.87 16.86
C LEU A 201 -4.47 13.73 18.13
N THR A 202 -3.63 13.29 19.07
CA THR A 202 -3.43 13.93 20.37
C THR A 202 -2.25 14.91 20.40
N GLY A 203 -1.36 14.87 19.39
CA GLY A 203 -0.26 15.81 19.23
C GLY A 203 0.93 15.54 20.14
N LYS A 204 1.14 14.30 20.57
CA LYS A 204 2.27 13.89 21.39
C LYS A 204 3.53 13.76 20.53
N SER A 205 4.63 14.33 21.00
CA SER A 205 5.95 14.06 20.43
C SER A 205 6.36 12.60 20.67
N HIS A 206 6.91 11.92 19.67
CA HIS A 206 7.34 10.52 19.73
C HIS A 206 6.23 9.51 20.04
N TYR A 207 5.04 9.72 19.48
CA TYR A 207 3.99 8.70 19.49
C TYR A 207 4.45 7.41 18.79
N LEU A 208 4.26 6.28 19.45
CA LEU A 208 4.47 4.95 18.91
C LEU A 208 3.11 4.24 18.89
N ASP A 209 2.75 3.70 17.73
CA ASP A 209 1.55 2.88 17.60
C ASP A 209 1.79 1.41 17.98
N GLU A 210 0.73 0.58 17.95
CA GLU A 210 0.83 -0.85 18.27
C GLU A 210 1.87 -1.56 17.39
N ALA A 211 1.88 -1.28 16.09
CA ALA A 211 2.82 -1.88 15.16
C ALA A 211 4.27 -1.46 15.46
N ASP A 212 4.52 -0.19 15.77
CA ASP A 212 5.85 0.28 16.14
C ASP A 212 6.34 -0.35 17.44
N VAL A 213 5.49 -0.42 18.47
CA VAL A 213 5.85 -1.08 19.73
C VAL A 213 6.11 -2.57 19.52
N PHE A 214 5.37 -3.22 18.62
CA PHE A 214 5.63 -4.61 18.23
C PHE A 214 7.00 -4.77 17.56
N TYR A 215 7.30 -3.98 16.53
CA TYR A 215 8.56 -4.10 15.77
C TYR A 215 9.80 -3.64 16.54
N LEU A 216 9.67 -2.98 17.70
CA LEU A 216 10.80 -2.69 18.59
C LEU A 216 11.31 -3.93 19.35
N ASN A 217 10.40 -4.83 19.74
CA ASN A 217 10.75 -6.09 20.40
C ASN A 217 9.62 -7.12 20.21
N PRO A 218 9.58 -7.84 19.08
CA PRO A 218 8.45 -8.70 18.73
C PRO A 218 8.23 -9.82 19.74
N LEU A 219 9.30 -10.45 20.22
CA LEU A 219 9.22 -11.59 21.14
C LEU A 219 8.61 -11.18 22.49
N ASN A 220 9.09 -10.09 23.09
CA ASN A 220 8.54 -9.61 24.36
C ASN A 220 7.10 -9.12 24.20
N TRP A 221 6.78 -8.47 23.07
CA TRP A 221 5.42 -8.05 22.76
C TRP A 221 4.47 -9.25 22.68
N LEU A 222 4.86 -10.32 21.98
CA LEU A 222 4.06 -11.53 21.82
C LEU A 222 3.81 -12.24 23.16
N HIS A 223 4.84 -12.37 24.00
CA HIS A 223 4.65 -12.94 25.33
C HIS A 223 3.75 -12.09 26.23
N ARG A 224 3.73 -10.77 26.04
CA ARG A 224 2.85 -9.86 26.77
C ARG A 224 1.41 -9.89 26.25
N GLU A 225 1.21 -9.98 24.95
CA GLU A 225 -0.13 -10.03 24.36
C GLU A 225 -0.79 -11.39 24.61
N PHE A 226 -0.01 -12.47 24.50
CA PHE A 226 -0.49 -13.84 24.59
C PHE A 226 0.04 -14.57 25.83
N HIS A 227 -0.35 -14.08 27.01
CA HIS A 227 0.00 -14.71 28.28
C HIS A 227 -0.68 -16.08 28.51
N ASP A 228 -1.91 -16.23 28.00
CA ASP A 228 -2.73 -17.44 28.19
C ASP A 228 -2.87 -18.25 26.90
N ASP A 229 -2.81 -19.58 26.99
CA ASP A 229 -3.02 -20.49 25.86
C ASP A 229 -4.39 -20.29 25.17
N ALA A 230 -5.39 -19.80 25.90
CA ALA A 230 -6.72 -19.49 25.37
C ALA A 230 -6.73 -18.24 24.46
N SER A 231 -5.80 -17.31 24.65
CA SER A 231 -5.68 -16.07 23.87
C SER A 231 -4.94 -16.27 22.54
N LEU A 232 -4.17 -17.35 22.42
CA LEU A 232 -3.35 -17.64 21.25
C LEU A 232 -4.20 -17.89 19.99
N PRO A 233 -3.88 -17.22 18.87
CA PRO A 233 -4.58 -17.42 17.61
C PRO A 233 -4.31 -18.82 17.03
N THR A 234 -5.25 -19.37 16.26
CA THR A 234 -5.00 -20.66 15.60
C THR A 234 -4.01 -20.53 14.44
N HIS A 235 -4.02 -19.39 13.75
CA HIS A 235 -3.11 -19.11 12.63
C HIS A 235 -2.34 -17.81 12.85
N LEU A 236 -1.06 -17.85 12.50
CA LEU A 236 -0.18 -16.68 12.44
C LEU A 236 0.25 -16.45 11.00
N ILE A 237 0.18 -15.20 10.55
CA ILE A 237 0.65 -14.79 9.23
C ILE A 237 1.74 -13.74 9.42
N THR A 238 2.89 -13.94 8.79
CA THR A 238 4.03 -13.03 8.90
C THR A 238 4.82 -12.95 7.61
N PHE A 239 5.56 -11.86 7.43
CA PHE A 239 6.65 -11.83 6.45
C PHE A 239 7.84 -12.66 6.93
N SER A 240 8.61 -13.17 5.97
CA SER A 240 9.77 -14.02 6.21
C SER A 240 10.85 -13.39 7.09
N ILE A 241 10.99 -12.06 7.05
CA ILE A 241 12.02 -11.34 7.80
C ILE A 241 11.82 -11.41 9.32
N LEU A 242 10.58 -11.60 9.79
CA LEU A 242 10.26 -11.64 11.20
C LEU A 242 10.53 -13.02 11.83
N GLU A 243 10.68 -14.08 11.03
CA GLU A 243 10.75 -15.47 11.52
C GLU A 243 11.85 -15.68 12.55
N GLU A 244 13.04 -15.11 12.32
CA GLU A 244 14.18 -15.26 13.22
C GLU A 244 13.89 -14.67 14.62
N GLU A 245 13.29 -13.47 14.66
CA GLU A 245 12.99 -12.74 15.90
C GLU A 245 11.90 -13.39 16.76
N ILE A 246 10.95 -14.09 16.13
CA ILE A 246 9.81 -14.72 16.84
C ILE A 246 9.93 -16.25 16.95
N SER A 247 11.06 -16.82 16.49
CA SER A 247 11.28 -18.27 16.43
C SER A 247 11.05 -18.99 17.76
N ALA A 248 11.58 -18.43 18.86
CA ALA A 248 11.40 -18.98 20.20
C ALA A 248 9.92 -18.99 20.64
N PHE A 249 9.15 -17.95 20.31
CA PHE A 249 7.71 -17.90 20.57
C PHE A 249 6.98 -18.99 19.77
N LEU A 250 7.26 -19.10 18.47
CA LEU A 250 6.64 -20.11 17.59
C LEU A 250 6.87 -21.54 18.11
N ILE A 251 8.10 -21.86 18.55
CA ILE A 251 8.44 -23.16 19.12
C ILE A 251 7.72 -23.39 20.45
N SER A 252 7.79 -22.42 21.36
CA SER A 252 7.18 -22.54 22.70
C SER A 252 5.66 -22.72 22.65
N SER A 253 5.00 -22.06 21.70
CA SER A 253 3.55 -22.11 21.50
C SER A 253 3.09 -23.17 20.48
N ASN A 254 3.99 -24.07 20.05
CA ASN A 254 3.70 -25.21 19.18
C ASN A 254 3.08 -24.85 17.82
N TYR A 255 3.57 -23.77 17.21
CA TYR A 255 3.23 -23.37 15.85
C TYR A 255 4.13 -24.09 14.84
N ASN A 256 3.52 -24.59 13.77
CA ASN A 256 4.26 -25.18 12.65
C ASN A 256 3.93 -24.43 11.35
N ARG A 257 4.93 -24.26 10.49
CA ARG A 257 4.74 -23.61 9.19
C ARG A 257 3.97 -24.55 8.26
N THR A 258 2.82 -24.09 7.76
CA THR A 258 1.92 -24.89 6.92
C THR A 258 1.84 -24.40 5.48
N ALA A 259 2.07 -23.10 5.24
CA ALA A 259 2.11 -22.55 3.89
C ALA A 259 3.17 -21.46 3.74
N VAL A 260 3.65 -21.31 2.51
CA VAL A 260 4.63 -20.30 2.10
C VAL A 260 4.18 -19.70 0.77
N PHE A 261 4.11 -18.39 0.70
CA PHE A 261 3.73 -17.65 -0.50
C PHE A 261 4.84 -16.68 -0.90
N PHE A 262 5.23 -16.69 -2.17
CA PHE A 262 6.14 -15.70 -2.69
C PHE A 262 5.50 -14.30 -2.66
N HIS A 263 6.24 -13.30 -2.17
CA HIS A 263 5.78 -11.92 -2.09
C HIS A 263 6.52 -11.01 -3.07
N THR A 264 7.83 -10.89 -2.95
CA THR A 264 8.61 -9.94 -3.75
C THR A 264 10.06 -10.38 -3.90
N HIS A 265 10.67 -10.03 -5.04
CA HIS A 265 12.12 -10.18 -5.26
C HIS A 265 12.92 -9.08 -4.54
N LEU A 266 12.27 -7.97 -4.18
CA LEU A 266 12.88 -6.79 -3.57
C LEU A 266 12.23 -6.53 -2.20
N PRO A 267 12.64 -7.25 -1.14
CA PRO A 267 12.20 -6.97 0.22
C PRO A 267 12.87 -5.70 0.76
N GLU A 268 12.15 -4.94 1.59
CA GLU A 268 12.65 -3.70 2.19
C GLU A 268 12.07 -3.50 3.60
N GLY A 269 12.92 -3.14 4.56
CA GLY A 269 12.51 -2.84 5.93
C GLY A 269 11.72 -3.99 6.58
N ARG A 270 10.46 -3.74 6.93
CA ARG A 270 9.55 -4.72 7.58
C ARG A 270 8.89 -5.69 6.58
N ILE A 271 9.14 -5.54 5.27
CA ILE A 271 8.54 -6.36 4.21
C ILE A 271 9.51 -7.45 3.77
N GLY A 272 9.10 -8.72 3.94
CA GLY A 272 9.89 -9.89 3.56
C GLY A 272 9.65 -10.38 2.13
N SER A 273 10.52 -11.27 1.65
CA SER A 273 10.42 -11.84 0.30
C SER A 273 9.27 -12.85 0.16
N HIS A 274 8.87 -13.47 1.28
CA HIS A 274 7.79 -14.44 1.36
C HIS A 274 6.84 -14.12 2.50
N VAL A 275 5.59 -14.58 2.39
CA VAL A 275 4.61 -14.62 3.47
C VAL A 275 4.51 -16.05 3.98
N TYR A 276 4.66 -16.23 5.28
CA TYR A 276 4.54 -17.52 5.96
C TYR A 276 3.23 -17.60 6.73
N VAL A 277 2.61 -18.79 6.69
CA VAL A 277 1.46 -19.15 7.51
C VAL A 277 1.89 -20.23 8.47
N TYR A 278 1.64 -19.99 9.75
CA TYR A 278 1.82 -20.98 10.81
C TYR A 278 0.48 -21.37 11.39
N GLU A 279 0.33 -22.65 11.71
CA GLU A 279 -0.85 -23.21 12.37
C GLU A 279 -0.43 -23.81 13.71
N ARG A 280 -1.24 -23.54 14.74
CA ARG A 280 -1.00 -24.07 16.09
C ARG A 280 -1.46 -25.53 16.18
N LYS A 281 -0.57 -26.42 16.62
CA LYS A 281 -0.97 -27.79 16.98
C LYS A 281 -1.54 -27.81 18.40
N LEU A 282 -2.86 -27.97 18.50
CA LEU A 282 -3.51 -28.23 19.80
C LEU A 282 -3.03 -29.59 20.34
N LYS A 283 -2.52 -29.61 21.59
CA LYS A 283 -2.18 -30.84 22.31
C LYS A 283 -3.48 -31.60 22.60
N GLY A 284 -3.93 -32.48 21.69
CA GLY A 284 -5.15 -33.27 21.92
C GLY A 284 -5.70 -34.16 20.79
N LYS A 285 -5.33 -33.99 19.51
CA LYS A 285 -5.76 -34.95 18.47
C LYS A 285 -4.74 -36.10 18.36
N PHE A 286 -4.94 -37.15 19.16
CA PHE A 286 -4.37 -38.47 18.87
C PHE A 286 -4.82 -38.87 17.46
N ASN A 287 -3.86 -39.10 16.56
CA ASN A 287 -4.10 -39.65 15.24
C ASN A 287 -4.54 -41.13 15.39
N THR A 288 -5.82 -41.39 15.64
CA THR A 288 -6.42 -42.71 15.44
C THR A 288 -6.66 -42.93 13.94
N LYS A 289 -5.56 -43.08 13.20
CA LYS A 289 -5.54 -43.89 11.98
C LYS A 289 -4.65 -45.09 12.25
N MET A 290 -5.15 -46.02 13.07
CA MET A 290 -4.69 -47.40 12.99
C MET A 290 -5.47 -48.09 11.89
N LYS A 291 -4.68 -48.73 11.03
CA LYS A 291 -5.03 -49.64 9.94
C LYS A 291 -6.12 -50.63 10.34
N PHE A 292 -7.05 -50.86 9.43
CA PHE A 292 -7.49 -52.21 9.04
C PHE A 292 -7.46 -52.27 7.51
#